data_AF-A0A087UTG0-F1
#
_entry.id   AF-A0A087UTG0-F1
#
_cell.length_a   1.000
_cell.length_b   1.000
_cell.length_c   1.000
_cell.angle_alpha   90.00
_cell.angle_beta   90.00
_cell.angle_gamma   90.00
#
_symmetry.space_group_name_H-M   'P 1'
#
loop_
_entity.id
_entity.type
_entity.pdbx_description
1 polymer ?
#
loop_
_entity_poly.entity_id
_entity_poly.type
_entity_poly.pdbx_seq_one_letter_code
_entity_poly.pdbx_strand_id
1 'polypeptide(L)' 'MEGVIGDSEQEGVIPNSFKHIFSRIARSANTQYLVSASYLEIYQEEVRDLLSSEPKKKLEVRERNDTG' A
#
# COMPACT_ATOMS: atom_id res chain seq x y z
N MET A 1 1.48 17.00 2.76
CA MET A 1 1.77 16.10 1.61
C MET A 1 0.78 14.95 1.46
N GLU A 2 -0.37 14.95 2.15
CA GLU A 2 -1.41 13.92 1.94
C GLU A 2 -2.28 14.19 0.69
N GLY A 3 -2.26 15.43 0.20
CA GLY A 3 -3.11 15.86 -0.89
C GLY A 3 -4.60 15.84 -0.51
N VAL A 4 -5.45 16.26 -1.44
CA VAL A 4 -6.90 16.26 -1.26
C VAL A 4 -7.48 15.11 -2.07
N ILE A 5 -8.11 14.14 -1.38
CA ILE A 5 -8.77 13.02 -2.03
C ILE A 5 -9.94 13.55 -2.86
N GLY A 6 -9.96 13.23 -4.15
CA GLY A 6 -11.01 13.66 -5.08
C GLY A 6 -10.73 14.97 -5.83
N ASP A 7 -9.65 15.68 -5.50
CA ASP A 7 -9.18 16.83 -6.27
C ASP A 7 -7.95 16.45 -7.10
N SER A 8 -8.11 16.38 -8.42
CA SER A 8 -7.07 15.93 -9.34
C SER A 8 -5.82 16.83 -9.36
N GLU A 9 -5.94 18.12 -9.03
CA GLU A 9 -4.80 19.05 -9.03
C GLU A 9 -4.03 19.00 -7.70
N GLN A 10 -4.70 18.61 -6.63
CA GLN A 10 -4.13 18.56 -5.27
C GLN A 10 -3.92 17.14 -4.75
N GLU A 11 -4.03 16.12 -5.61
CA GLU A 11 -3.79 14.73 -5.23
C GLU A 11 -2.37 14.49 -4.68
N GLY A 12 -2.27 13.67 -3.65
CA GLY A 12 -1.00 13.34 -3.00
C GLY A 12 -0.16 12.32 -3.79
N VAL A 13 1.01 11.96 -3.25
CA VAL A 13 1.92 11.02 -3.91
C VAL A 13 1.35 9.60 -4.01
N ILE A 14 0.56 9.14 -3.02
CA ILE A 14 -0.03 7.80 -3.01
C ILE A 14 -1.00 7.59 -4.19
N PRO A 15 -2.07 8.40 -4.38
CA PRO A 15 -2.97 8.23 -5.52
C PRO A 15 -2.26 8.44 -6.86
N ASN A 16 -1.35 9.41 -6.96
CA ASN A 16 -0.54 9.64 -8.16
C ASN A 16 0.33 8.43 -8.53
N SER A 17 0.92 7.77 -7.52
CA SER A 17 1.76 6.58 -7.73
C SER A 17 0.94 5.40 -8.24
N PHE A 18 -0.27 5.18 -7.71
CA PHE A 18 -1.16 4.14 -8.23
C PHE A 18 -1.52 4.40 -9.70
N LYS A 19 -1.91 5.64 -10.05
CA LYS A 19 -2.18 6.02 -11.45
C LYS A 19 -0.98 5.73 -12.35
N HIS A 20 0.23 6.08 -11.91
CA HIS A 20 1.44 5.85 -12.69
C HIS A 20 1.76 4.36 -12.88
N ILE A 21 1.72 3.56 -11.80
CA ILE A 21 2.00 2.11 -11.83
C ILE A 21 1.03 1.41 -12.79
N PHE A 22 -0.27 1.62 -12.62
CA PHE A 22 -1.27 0.95 -13.46
C PHE A 22 -1.26 1.46 -14.91
N SER A 23 -1.00 2.75 -15.14
CA SER A 23 -0.81 3.30 -16.50
C SER A 23 0.38 2.64 -17.21
N ARG A 24 1.48 2.39 -16.49
CA ARG A 24 2.66 1.70 -17.05
C ARG A 24 2.36 0.24 -17.37
N ILE A 25 1.69 -0.47 -16.46
CA ILE A 25 1.29 -1.88 -16.66
C ILE A 25 0.37 -2.00 -17.88
N ALA A 26 -0.62 -1.12 -18.02
CA ALA A 26 -1.57 -1.14 -19.14
C ALA A 26 -0.92 -0.88 -20.51
N ARG A 27 0.24 -0.21 -20.55
CA ARG A 27 1.00 0.06 -21.78
C ARG A 27 2.05 -1.01 -22.08
N SER A 28 2.29 -1.94 -21.16
CA SER A 28 3.25 -3.02 -21.33
C SER A 28 2.60 -4.20 -22.05
N ALA A 29 3.26 -4.75 -23.06
CA ALA A 29 2.83 -5.97 -23.75
C ALA A 29 3.75 -7.14 -23.37
N ASN A 30 3.23 -8.37 -23.40
CA ASN A 30 3.98 -9.62 -23.15
C ASN A 30 4.65 -9.72 -21.77
N THR A 31 4.12 -9.03 -20.75
CA THR A 31 4.61 -9.14 -19.36
C THR A 31 3.42 -9.28 -18.40
N GLN A 32 3.54 -10.19 -17.43
CA GLN A 32 2.56 -10.35 -16.35
C GLN A 32 3.09 -9.68 -15.08
N TYR A 33 2.23 -8.90 -14.43
CA TYR A 33 2.53 -8.21 -13.18
C TYR A 33 1.59 -8.69 -12.08
N LEU A 34 2.13 -8.86 -10.88
CA LEU A 34 1.35 -9.03 -9.65
C LEU A 34 1.58 -7.79 -8.79
N VAL A 35 0.50 -7.10 -8.45
CA VAL A 35 0.54 -5.92 -7.57
C VAL A 35 -0.19 -6.27 -6.28
N SER A 36 0.50 -6.13 -5.16
CA SER A 36 -0.05 -6.32 -3.82
C SER A 36 0.12 -5.05 -3.01
N ALA A 37 -0.84 -4.75 -2.15
CA ALA A 37 -0.79 -3.63 -1.21
C ALA A 37 -1.11 -4.11 0.20
N SER A 38 -0.42 -3.54 1.17
CA SER A 38 -0.68 -3.71 2.60
C SER A 38 -0.77 -2.33 3.22
N TYR A 39 -1.72 -2.11 4.12
CA TYR A 39 -1.84 -0.83 4.81
C TYR A 39 -1.91 -1.09 6.31
N LEU A 40 -0.93 -0.57 7.04
CA LEU A 40 -0.66 -0.92 8.42
C LEU A 40 -0.58 0.35 9.25
N GLU A 41 -1.09 0.28 10.48
CA GLU A 41 -0.87 1.29 11.51
C GLU A 41 0.07 0.73 12.57
N ILE A 42 1.05 1.54 13.00
CA ILE A 42 1.87 1.26 14.17
C ILE A 42 1.52 2.31 15.21
N TYR A 43 0.88 1.88 16.29
CA TYR A 43 0.46 2.76 17.37
C TYR A 43 0.74 2.11 18.71
N GLN A 44 1.46 2.80 19.59
CA GLN A 44 1.90 2.27 20.89
C GLN A 44 2.58 0.90 20.78
N GLU A 45 3.48 0.75 19.81
CA GLU A 45 4.18 -0.51 19.51
C GLU A 45 3.26 -1.69 19.10
N GLU A 46 1.98 -1.44 18.85
CA GLU A 46 1.06 -2.43 18.28
C GLU A 46 0.95 -2.23 16.76
N VAL A 47 1.08 -3.33 16.02
CA VAL A 47 0.84 -3.36 14.57
C VAL A 47 -0.59 -3.80 14.29
N ARG A 48 -1.31 -3.00 13.50
CA ARG A 48 -2.69 -3.26 13.07
C ARG A 48 -2.79 -3.20 11.56
N ASP A 49 -3.56 -4.13 11.00
CA ASP A 49 -3.90 -4.14 9.58
C ASP A 49 -5.15 -3.29 9.34
N LEU A 50 -4.99 -2.21 8.57
CA LEU A 50 -6.05 -1.27 8.24
C LEU A 50 -6.99 -1.79 7.13
N LEU A 51 -6.62 -2.86 6.43
CA LEU A 51 -7.43 -3.51 5.40
C LEU A 51 -8.11 -4.79 5.90
N SER A 52 -7.77 -5.24 7.13
CA SER A 52 -8.37 -6.43 7.74
C SER A 52 -9.85 -6.21 8.07
N SER A 53 -10.67 -7.23 7.83
CA SER A 53 -12.06 -7.27 8.32
C SER A 53 -12.15 -7.35 9.86
N GLU A 54 -11.04 -7.70 10.52
CA GLU A 54 -10.89 -7.76 11.97
C GLU A 54 -9.88 -6.70 12.45
N PRO A 55 -10.28 -5.42 12.60
CA PRO A 55 -9.35 -4.32 12.87
C PRO A 55 -8.71 -4.34 14.27
N LYS A 56 -9.28 -5.12 15.21
CA LYS A 56 -8.76 -5.30 16.57
C LYS A 56 -7.72 -6.42 16.68
N LYS A 57 -7.51 -7.18 15.60
CA LYS A 57 -6.55 -8.28 15.58
C LYS A 57 -5.15 -7.70 15.56
N LYS A 58 -4.39 -7.98 16.62
CA LYS A 58 -2.98 -7.59 16.72
C LYS A 58 -2.14 -8.52 15.86
N LEU A 59 -1.21 -7.96 15.10
CA LEU A 59 -0.24 -8.75 14.33
C LEU A 59 1.05 -8.91 15.12
N GLU A 60 1.58 -10.14 15.17
CA GLU A 60 2.90 -10.39 15.73
C GLU A 60 3.98 -10.03 14.71
N VAL A 61 4.95 -9.22 15.13
CA VAL A 61 6.15 -8.95 14.34
C VAL A 61 7.08 -10.15 14.44
N ARG A 62 7.44 -10.73 13.30
CA ARG A 62 8.36 -11.86 13.21
C ARG A 62 9.49 -11.51 12.26
N GLU A 63 10.71 -11.79 12.69
CA GLU A 63 11.92 -11.64 11.86
C GLU A 63 12.33 -13.00 11.32
N ARG A 64 12.77 -13.04 10.06
CA ARG A 64 13.42 -14.23 9.49
C ARG A 64 14.82 -13.86 8.99
N ASN A 65 15.80 -14.69 9.33
CA ASN A 65 17.21 -14.49 8.99
C ASN A 65 17.54 -14.68 7.50
N ASP A 66 16.57 -15.13 6.68
CA ASP A 66 16.74 -15.42 5.24
C ASP A 66 16.36 -14.24 4.32
N THR A 67 15.65 -13.25 4.83
CA THR A 67 15.30 -12.00 4.14
C THR A 67 16.00 -10.83 4.81
N GLY A 68 17.26 -10.58 4.42
CA GLY A 68 18.06 -9.42 4.82
C GLY A 68 18.64 -8.72 3.59
#